data_AF-A0A1A3TWS7-F1
#
_entry.id   AF-A0A1A3TWS7-F1
#
_cell.length_a   1.000
_cell.length_b   1.000
_cell.length_c   1.000
_cell.angle_alpha   90.00
_cell.angle_beta   90.00
_cell.angle_gamma   90.00
#
_symmetry.space_group_name_H-M   'P 1'
#
loop_
_entity.id
_entity.type
_entity.pdbx_description
1 polymer ?
#
loop_
_entity_poly.entity_id
_entity_poly.type
_entity_poly.pdbx_seq_one_letter_code
_entity_poly.pdbx_strand_id
1 'polypeptide(L)'
;MAAADVALLILRLVLGVTLAAHGLNKFFGGGRIPGTAGWFESIGMKYGKFQAVTAASAEITAGLGLAAGLLTPIAAAGFVALMAVAVWTVHRGNGFFVLSEGWEYNLVLATGAVVVAMLGPGRLSLDHQIFCRCWLNGWAGLAISVGLGLAGAIGQLVLFYRPPAVTGE
;
A
#
# COMPACT_ATOMS: atom_id res chain seq x y z
N MET A 1 -29.28 -6.80 2.12
CA MET A 1 -27.96 -6.12 2.21
C MET A 1 -27.86 -5.54 3.60
N ALA A 2 -26.81 -5.84 4.35
CA ALA A 2 -26.66 -5.36 5.73
C ALA A 2 -25.91 -4.02 5.76
N ALA A 3 -26.08 -3.22 6.82
CA ALA A 3 -25.32 -1.98 7.00
C ALA A 3 -23.79 -2.21 6.96
N ALA A 4 -23.34 -3.36 7.47
CA ALA A 4 -21.94 -3.79 7.41
C ALA A 4 -21.39 -3.92 5.97
N ASP A 5 -22.21 -4.33 4.99
CA ASP A 5 -21.79 -4.43 3.59
C ASP A 5 -21.47 -3.06 3.00
N VAL A 6 -22.30 -2.06 3.34
CA VAL A 6 -22.12 -0.67 2.90
C VAL A 6 -20.94 -0.03 3.63
N ALA A 7 -20.79 -0.26 4.93
CA ALA A 7 -19.65 0.24 5.70
C ALA A 7 -18.31 -0.29 5.15
N LEU A 8 -18.24 -1.59 4.84
CA LEU A 8 -17.06 -2.19 4.21
C LEU A 8 -16.80 -1.63 2.81
N LEU A 9 -17.84 -1.36 2.02
CA LEU A 9 -17.68 -0.70 0.73
C LEU A 9 -17.09 0.70 0.88
N ILE A 10 -17.64 1.53 1.79
CA ILE A 10 -17.12 2.89 2.03
C ILE A 10 -15.65 2.82 2.46
N LEU A 11 -15.31 1.96 3.42
CA LEU A 11 -13.93 1.81 3.88
C LEU A 11 -12.98 1.39 2.75
N ARG A 12 -13.39 0.40 1.93
CA ARG A 12 -12.62 -0.04 0.76
C ARG A 12 -12.42 1.07 -0.26
N LEU A 13 -13.48 1.81 -0.58
CA LEU A 13 -13.42 2.90 -1.56
C LEU A 13 -12.49 4.02 -1.08
N VAL A 14 -12.61 4.45 0.17
CA VAL A 14 -11.77 5.53 0.72
C VAL A 14 -10.30 5.11 0.73
N LEU A 15 -9.97 3.97 1.34
CA LEU A 15 -8.58 3.47 1.38
C LEU A 15 -8.01 3.25 -0.04
N GLY A 16 -8.81 2.59 -0.88
CA GLY A 16 -8.41 2.20 -2.23
C GLY A 16 -8.19 3.38 -3.17
N VAL A 17 -9.13 4.33 -3.21
CA VAL A 17 -9.01 5.54 -4.04
C VAL A 17 -7.89 6.43 -3.52
N THR A 18 -7.73 6.56 -2.20
CA THR A 18 -6.59 7.28 -1.62
C THR A 18 -5.26 6.73 -2.14
N LEU A 19 -5.02 5.41 -2.01
CA LEU A 19 -3.75 4.85 -2.47
C LEU A 19 -3.59 4.97 -3.99
N ALA A 20 -4.66 4.73 -4.75
CA ALA A 20 -4.62 4.87 -6.20
C ALA A 20 -4.32 6.32 -6.64
N ALA A 21 -4.82 7.31 -5.91
CA ALA A 21 -4.53 8.72 -6.17
C ALA A 21 -3.03 9.04 -5.98
N HIS A 22 -2.36 8.45 -4.98
CA HIS A 22 -0.91 8.58 -4.83
C HIS A 22 -0.15 8.02 -6.04
N GLY A 23 -0.56 6.87 -6.56
CA GLY A 23 0.05 6.26 -7.74
C GLY A 23 -0.21 7.06 -9.03
N LEU A 24 -1.44 7.54 -9.22
CA LEU A 24 -1.78 8.45 -10.32
C LEU A 24 -0.97 9.75 -10.25
N ASN A 25 -0.77 10.29 -9.04
CA ASN A 25 0.05 11.48 -8.86
C ASN A 25 1.53 11.24 -9.24
N LYS A 26 2.07 10.03 -9.05
CA LYS A 26 3.42 9.70 -9.55
C LYS A 26 3.50 9.66 -11.08
N PHE A 27 2.44 9.20 -11.76
CA PHE A 27 2.40 9.21 -13.22
C PHE A 27 2.16 10.59 -13.82
N PHE A 28 1.24 11.37 -13.23
CA PHE A 28 0.67 12.56 -13.85
C PHE A 28 0.94 13.86 -13.10
N GLY A 29 1.27 13.79 -11.81
CA GLY A 29 1.58 14.93 -10.94
C GLY A 29 2.99 15.50 -11.11
N GLY A 30 3.28 16.60 -10.43
CA GLY A 30 4.46 17.45 -10.63
C GLY A 30 5.82 16.75 -10.49
N GLY A 31 6.53 16.59 -11.61
CA GLY A 31 7.78 15.84 -11.76
C GLY A 31 7.60 14.51 -12.51
N ARG A 32 6.39 13.94 -12.49
CA ARG A 32 6.01 12.65 -13.10
C ARG A 32 6.97 11.53 -12.68
N ILE A 33 7.04 10.46 -13.48
CA ILE A 33 7.97 9.36 -13.27
C ILE A 33 9.44 9.83 -13.20
N PRO A 34 9.95 10.75 -14.04
CA PRO A 34 11.34 11.20 -13.93
C PRO A 34 11.67 11.89 -12.60
N GLY A 35 10.79 12.75 -12.10
CA GLY A 35 10.97 13.43 -10.81
C GLY A 35 10.90 12.46 -9.64
N THR A 36 9.91 11.56 -9.67
CA THR A 36 9.78 10.49 -8.66
C THR A 36 11.01 9.58 -8.66
N ALA A 37 11.56 9.27 -9.84
CA ALA A 37 12.76 8.45 -10.00
C ALA A 37 13.99 9.11 -9.35
N GLY A 38 14.22 10.40 -9.63
CA GLY A 38 15.32 11.15 -9.02
C GLY A 38 15.18 11.26 -7.50
N TRP A 39 13.97 11.47 -6.99
CA TRP A 39 13.70 11.47 -5.55
C TRP A 39 13.92 10.09 -4.91
N PHE A 40 13.51 9.00 -5.57
CA PHE A 40 13.81 7.66 -5.08
C PHE A 40 15.31 7.37 -5.02
N GLU A 41 16.07 7.81 -6.02
CA GLU A 41 17.54 7.69 -5.99
C GLU A 41 18.15 8.52 -4.86
N SER A 42 17.64 9.73 -4.60
CA SER A 42 18.17 10.58 -3.52
C SER A 42 17.97 10.01 -2.12
N ILE A 43 16.90 9.21 -1.90
CA ILE A 43 16.67 8.50 -0.64
C ILE A 43 17.38 7.13 -0.59
N GLY A 44 18.14 6.75 -1.62
CA GLY A 44 18.95 5.53 -1.65
C GLY A 44 18.28 4.31 -2.30
N MET A 45 17.17 4.47 -3.03
CA MET A 45 16.59 3.39 -3.83
C MET A 45 17.27 3.28 -5.19
N LYS A 46 17.88 2.12 -5.48
CA LYS A 46 18.52 1.86 -6.79
C LYS A 46 17.49 1.69 -7.91
N TYR A 47 17.88 2.12 -9.11
CA TYR A 47 17.10 2.07 -10.35
C TYR A 47 15.83 2.94 -10.28
N GLY A 48 15.99 4.25 -10.05
CA GLY A 48 14.89 5.16 -9.71
C GLY A 48 13.70 5.07 -10.65
N LYS A 49 13.93 5.00 -11.97
CA LYS A 49 12.84 4.89 -12.96
C LYS A 49 12.04 3.60 -12.80
N PHE A 50 12.72 2.46 -12.58
CA PHE A 50 12.06 1.18 -12.33
C PHE A 50 11.24 1.27 -11.04
N GLN A 51 11.81 1.83 -9.97
CA GLN A 51 11.10 2.00 -8.70
C GLN A 51 9.89 2.92 -8.82
N ALA A 52 10.02 4.05 -9.52
CA ALA A 52 8.94 5.01 -9.74
C ALA A 52 7.75 4.37 -10.44
N VAL A 53 7.99 3.62 -11.52
CA VAL A 53 6.93 2.90 -12.24
C VAL A 53 6.34 1.80 -11.37
N THR A 54 7.17 0.96 -10.75
CA THR A 54 6.70 -0.15 -9.90
C THR A 54 5.86 0.36 -8.73
N ALA A 55 6.30 1.38 -8.00
CA ALA A 55 5.54 1.96 -6.90
C ALA A 55 4.22 2.56 -7.37
N ALA A 56 4.23 3.35 -8.46
CA ALA A 56 3.03 3.98 -8.98
C ALA A 56 2.00 2.94 -9.47
N SER A 57 2.45 1.92 -10.21
CA SER A 57 1.58 0.82 -10.67
C SER A 57 1.07 -0.02 -9.51
N ALA A 58 1.90 -0.31 -8.50
CA ALA A 58 1.49 -1.06 -7.32
C ALA A 58 0.45 -0.30 -6.49
N GLU A 59 0.63 1.01 -6.29
CA GLU A 59 -0.34 1.87 -5.59
C GLU A 59 -1.70 1.90 -6.30
N ILE A 60 -1.70 2.05 -7.63
CA ILE A 60 -2.94 2.02 -8.42
C ILE A 60 -3.60 0.66 -8.36
N THR A 61 -2.86 -0.42 -8.61
CA THR A 61 -3.44 -1.77 -8.69
C THR A 61 -3.90 -2.29 -7.33
N ALA A 62 -3.12 -2.09 -6.27
CA ALA A 62 -3.54 -2.43 -4.90
C ALA A 62 -4.70 -1.55 -4.44
N GLY A 63 -4.65 -0.25 -4.72
CA GLY A 63 -5.70 0.70 -4.37
C GLY A 63 -7.04 0.35 -5.04
N LEU A 64 -7.04 0.21 -6.37
CA LEU A 64 -8.24 -0.15 -7.12
C LEU A 64 -8.71 -1.58 -6.83
N GLY A 65 -7.79 -2.52 -6.61
CA GLY A 65 -8.11 -3.89 -6.19
C GLY A 65 -8.86 -3.90 -4.86
N LEU A 66 -8.37 -3.16 -3.86
CA LEU A 66 -9.05 -3.04 -2.56
C LEU A 66 -10.40 -2.33 -2.69
N ALA A 67 -10.47 -1.23 -3.44
CA ALA A 67 -11.71 -0.49 -3.70
C ALA A 67 -12.80 -1.38 -4.31
N ALA A 68 -12.44 -2.14 -5.35
CA ALA A 68 -13.34 -3.10 -6.00
C ALA A 68 -13.64 -4.32 -5.11
N GLY A 69 -12.81 -4.57 -4.09
CA GLY A 69 -12.84 -5.79 -3.29
C GLY A 69 -12.52 -7.02 -4.14
N LEU A 70 -11.45 -6.92 -4.93
CA LEU A 70 -10.94 -7.98 -5.81
C LEU A 70 -9.58 -8.44 -5.30
N LEU A 71 -9.42 -9.75 -5.11
CA LEU A 71 -8.25 -10.37 -4.48
C LEU A 71 -7.91 -9.68 -3.15
N THR A 72 -8.92 -9.43 -2.31
CA THR A 72 -8.86 -8.47 -1.19
C THR A 72 -7.65 -8.65 -0.25
N PRO A 73 -7.30 -9.87 0.20
CA PRO A 73 -6.11 -10.06 1.04
C PRO A 73 -4.79 -9.74 0.30
N ILE A 74 -4.73 -9.95 -1.01
CA ILE A 74 -3.56 -9.64 -1.85
C ILE A 74 -3.46 -8.12 -2.08
N ALA A 75 -4.58 -7.45 -2.36
CA ALA A 75 -4.62 -6.00 -2.43
C ALA A 75 -4.15 -5.37 -1.11
N ALA A 76 -4.63 -5.89 0.03
CA ALA A 76 -4.17 -5.48 1.35
C ALA A 76 -2.68 -5.76 1.59
N ALA A 77 -2.13 -6.86 1.07
CA ALA A 77 -0.69 -7.11 1.09
C ALA A 77 0.10 -6.01 0.36
N GLY A 78 -0.43 -5.51 -0.76
CA GLY A 78 0.13 -4.36 -1.48
C GLY A 78 0.20 -3.09 -0.60
N PHE A 79 -0.88 -2.79 0.14
CA PHE A 79 -0.89 -1.69 1.12
C PHE A 79 0.21 -1.88 2.17
N VAL A 80 0.28 -3.05 2.81
CA VAL A 80 1.30 -3.34 3.83
C VAL A 80 2.71 -3.19 3.24
N ALA A 81 2.97 -3.73 2.05
CA ALA A 81 4.28 -3.65 1.41
C ALA A 81 4.69 -2.20 1.13
N LEU A 82 3.81 -1.43 0.48
CA LEU A 82 4.06 -0.03 0.12
C LEU A 82 4.28 0.84 1.35
N MET A 83 3.42 0.69 2.36
CA MET A 83 3.52 1.46 3.60
C MET A 83 4.77 1.08 4.38
N ALA A 84 5.12 -0.21 4.51
CA ALA A 84 6.33 -0.63 5.20
C ALA A 84 7.61 -0.11 4.53
N VAL A 85 7.68 -0.15 3.19
CA VAL A 85 8.81 0.43 2.45
C VAL A 85 8.87 1.94 2.69
N ALA A 86 7.75 2.66 2.55
CA ALA A 86 7.71 4.11 2.75
C ALA A 86 8.10 4.52 4.18
N VAL A 87 7.62 3.79 5.20
CA VAL A 87 8.04 4.01 6.59
C VAL A 87 9.53 3.79 6.73
N TRP A 88 10.06 2.68 6.21
CA TRP A 88 11.47 2.39 6.34
C TRP A 88 12.34 3.42 5.63
N THR A 89 12.01 3.82 4.40
CA THR A 89 12.90 4.67 3.60
C THR A 89 12.75 6.15 3.90
N VAL A 90 11.57 6.61 4.35
CA VAL A 90 11.25 8.05 4.49
C VAL A 90 10.82 8.41 5.91
N HIS A 91 9.80 7.73 6.46
CA HIS A 91 9.08 8.27 7.62
C HIS A 91 9.61 7.81 8.99
N ARG A 92 10.44 6.75 9.07
CA ARG A 92 10.91 6.18 10.35
C ARG A 92 11.66 7.17 11.24
N GLY A 93 12.36 8.14 10.64
CA GLY A 93 13.14 9.15 11.35
C GLY A 93 12.34 10.35 11.82
N ASN A 94 11.10 10.50 11.35
CA ASN A 94 10.31 11.72 11.50
C ASN A 94 9.30 11.67 12.67
N GLY A 95 9.32 10.59 13.46
CA GLY A 95 8.36 10.36 14.53
C GLY A 95 6.98 9.94 14.03
N PHE A 96 5.97 10.02 14.90
CA PHE A 96 4.63 9.49 14.61
C PHE A 96 3.80 10.42 13.71
N PHE A 97 3.64 11.69 14.07
CA PHE A 97 2.60 12.56 13.51
C PHE A 97 2.78 12.90 12.03
N VAL A 98 1.70 12.81 11.24
CA VAL A 98 1.71 13.06 9.79
C VAL A 98 2.11 14.50 9.42
N LEU A 99 1.80 15.49 10.27
CA LEU A 99 2.16 16.89 10.05
C LEU A 99 3.68 17.13 10.11
N SER A 100 4.42 16.19 10.69
CA SER A 100 5.89 16.20 10.72
C SER A 100 6.48 15.22 9.70
N GLU A 101 5.71 14.81 8.68
CA GLU A 101 6.08 13.75 7.75
C GLU A 101 6.36 12.40 8.47
N GLY A 102 5.68 12.16 9.60
CA GLY A 102 5.75 10.93 10.37
C GLY A 102 4.95 9.77 9.77
N TRP A 103 5.05 8.60 10.40
CA TRP A 103 4.50 7.34 9.88
C TRP A 103 3.03 7.06 10.24
N GLU A 104 2.33 7.98 10.90
CA GLU A 104 0.92 7.87 11.32
C GLU A 104 0.02 7.46 10.16
N TYR A 105 0.11 8.14 9.01
CA TYR A 105 -0.77 7.86 7.88
C TYR A 105 -0.49 6.50 7.24
N ASN A 106 0.78 6.09 7.18
CA ASN A 106 1.17 4.78 6.70
C ASN A 106 0.58 3.66 7.57
N LEU A 107 0.61 3.83 8.90
CA LEU A 107 0.00 2.90 9.83
C LEU A 107 -1.51 2.79 9.60
N VAL A 108 -2.20 3.93 9.47
CA VAL A 108 -3.65 3.97 9.25
C VAL A 108 -4.04 3.25 7.97
N LEU A 109 -3.35 3.52 6.85
CA LEU A 109 -3.64 2.87 5.57
C LEU A 109 -3.38 1.37 5.60
N ALA A 110 -2.21 0.94 6.11
CA ALA A 110 -1.86 -0.48 6.18
C ALA A 110 -2.83 -1.25 7.10
N THR A 111 -3.10 -0.71 8.29
CA THR A 111 -3.97 -1.35 9.27
C THR A 111 -5.41 -1.41 8.77
N GLY A 112 -5.91 -0.34 8.17
CA GLY A 112 -7.25 -0.32 7.57
C GLY A 112 -7.42 -1.41 6.50
N ALA A 113 -6.43 -1.57 5.62
CA ALA A 113 -6.45 -2.62 4.60
C ALA A 113 -6.38 -4.04 5.20
N VAL A 114 -5.57 -4.26 6.23
CA VAL A 114 -5.51 -5.55 6.95
C VAL A 114 -6.84 -5.86 7.63
N VAL A 115 -7.48 -4.88 8.28
CA VAL A 115 -8.80 -5.05 8.89
C VAL A 115 -9.83 -5.45 7.85
N VAL A 116 -9.83 -4.82 6.66
CA VAL A 116 -10.70 -5.24 5.54
C VAL A 116 -10.39 -6.68 5.12
N ALA A 117 -9.13 -7.08 4.99
CA ALA A 117 -8.76 -8.45 4.64
C ALA A 117 -9.24 -9.48 5.69
N MET A 118 -9.21 -9.12 6.97
CA MET A 118 -9.69 -9.96 8.07
C MET A 118 -11.23 -10.04 8.13
N LEU A 119 -11.93 -8.92 8.06
CA LEU A 119 -13.39 -8.88 8.05
C LEU A 119 -13.97 -9.52 6.78
N GLY A 120 -13.19 -9.49 5.70
CA GLY A 120 -13.56 -9.97 4.37
C GLY A 120 -14.10 -8.85 3.49
N PRO A 121 -14.33 -9.17 2.20
CA PRO A 121 -14.55 -8.16 1.17
C PRO A 121 -15.97 -7.54 1.19
N GLY A 122 -16.92 -8.15 1.92
CA GLY A 122 -18.34 -7.75 1.96
C GLY A 122 -19.11 -8.16 0.70
N ARG A 123 -20.45 -8.11 0.73
CA ARG A 123 -21.28 -8.59 -0.41
C ARG A 123 -21.19 -7.71 -1.66
N LEU A 124 -20.85 -6.44 -1.48
CA LEU A 124 -20.67 -5.44 -2.55
C LEU A 124 -19.23 -5.43 -3.11
N SER A 125 -18.62 -6.61 -3.26
CA SER A 125 -17.25 -6.76 -3.74
C SER A 125 -17.19 -7.70 -4.93
N LEU A 126 -16.20 -7.51 -5.81
CA LEU A 126 -15.98 -8.43 -6.92
C LEU A 126 -15.62 -9.83 -6.43
N ASP A 127 -14.90 -9.98 -5.30
CA ASP A 127 -14.61 -11.28 -4.71
C ASP A 127 -15.88 -12.06 -4.40
N HIS A 128 -16.90 -11.39 -3.82
CA HIS A 128 -18.17 -12.03 -3.53
C HIS A 128 -18.95 -12.41 -4.79
N GLN A 129 -18.94 -11.53 -5.80
CA GLN A 129 -19.69 -11.75 -7.05
C GLN A 129 -19.04 -12.81 -7.96
N ILE A 130 -17.71 -12.92 -7.95
CA ILE A 130 -16.96 -13.82 -8.84
C ILE A 130 -16.72 -15.18 -8.20
N PHE A 131 -16.31 -15.22 -6.92
CA PHE A 131 -15.88 -16.46 -6.29
C PHE A 131 -16.97 -17.15 -5.47
N CYS A 132 -18.12 -16.48 -5.24
CA CYS A 132 -19.29 -16.97 -4.45
C CYS A 132 -18.97 -17.44 -3.02
N ARG A 133 -17.69 -17.42 -2.63
CA ARG A 133 -17.12 -17.74 -1.33
C ARG A 133 -16.22 -16.56 -0.96
N CYS A 134 -16.34 -16.05 0.27
CA CYS A 134 -15.42 -15.06 0.80
C CYS A 134 -14.07 -15.75 1.05
N TRP A 135 -13.32 -16.01 -0.03
CA TRP A 135 -12.10 -16.77 0.03
C TRP A 135 -11.04 -15.97 0.79
N LEU A 136 -10.39 -16.65 1.74
CA LEU A 136 -9.18 -16.18 2.43
C LEU A 136 -9.34 -14.93 3.32
N ASN A 137 -10.46 -14.78 4.03
CA ASN A 137 -10.63 -13.77 5.08
C ASN A 137 -10.27 -14.32 6.49
N GLY A 138 -10.56 -13.57 7.55
CA GLY A 138 -10.25 -13.93 8.94
C GLY A 138 -8.73 -14.04 9.17
N TRP A 139 -8.31 -15.11 9.86
CA TRP A 139 -6.89 -15.39 10.11
C TRP A 139 -6.09 -15.65 8.83
N ALA A 140 -6.70 -16.25 7.81
CA ALA A 140 -6.05 -16.42 6.51
C ALA A 140 -5.82 -15.05 5.84
N GLY A 141 -6.80 -14.16 5.93
CA GLY A 141 -6.70 -12.78 5.43
C GLY A 141 -5.60 -11.98 6.11
N LEU A 142 -5.48 -12.11 7.43
CA LEU A 142 -4.35 -11.56 8.20
C LEU A 142 -3.02 -12.14 7.73
N ALA A 143 -2.88 -13.46 7.69
CA ALA A 143 -1.64 -14.14 7.34
C ALA A 143 -1.17 -13.78 5.91
N ILE A 144 -2.09 -13.69 4.96
CA ILE A 144 -1.79 -13.33 3.58
C ILE A 144 -1.41 -11.85 3.48
N SER A 145 -2.25 -10.95 4.01
CA SER A 145 -2.01 -9.51 3.89
C SER A 145 -0.71 -9.10 4.58
N VAL A 146 -0.50 -9.51 5.82
CA VAL A 146 0.72 -9.16 6.58
C VAL A 146 1.92 -9.97 6.10
N GLY A 147 1.78 -11.28 5.92
CA GLY A 147 2.87 -12.16 5.53
C GLY A 147 3.43 -11.83 4.16
N LEU A 148 2.58 -11.77 3.12
CA LEU A 148 3.03 -11.39 1.78
C LEU A 148 3.47 -9.93 1.71
N GLY A 149 2.77 -9.03 2.41
CA GLY A 149 3.10 -7.61 2.42
C GLY A 149 4.48 -7.33 3.01
N LEU A 150 4.77 -7.90 4.18
CA LEU A 150 6.08 -7.75 4.82
C LEU A 150 7.18 -8.48 4.03
N ALA A 151 6.91 -9.68 3.52
CA ALA A 151 7.88 -10.37 2.65
C ALA A 151 8.22 -9.55 1.41
N GLY A 152 7.21 -8.95 0.76
CA GLY A 152 7.39 -8.04 -0.37
C GLY A 152 8.21 -6.80 -0.01
N ALA A 153 7.89 -6.14 1.11
CA ALA A 153 8.65 -4.99 1.60
C ALA A 153 10.10 -5.33 1.90
N ILE A 154 10.35 -6.43 2.62
CA ILE A 154 11.70 -6.90 2.94
C ILE A 154 12.47 -7.21 1.66
N GLY A 155 11.88 -7.95 0.73
CA GLY A 155 12.50 -8.26 -0.55
C GLY A 155 12.88 -6.98 -1.32
N GLN A 156 11.97 -6.03 -1.40
CA GLN A 156 12.19 -4.73 -2.04
C GLN A 156 13.38 -3.97 -1.42
N LEU A 157 13.42 -3.89 -0.08
CA LEU A 157 14.48 -3.20 0.65
C LEU A 157 15.83 -3.91 0.49
N VAL A 158 15.88 -5.23 0.68
CA VAL A 158 17.10 -6.03 0.58
C VAL A 158 17.73 -5.89 -0.82
N LEU A 159 16.91 -5.98 -1.86
CA LEU A 159 17.38 -5.95 -3.24
C LEU A 159 17.81 -4.55 -3.67
N PHE A 160 17.09 -3.50 -3.28
CA PHE A 160 17.23 -2.19 -3.94
C PHE A 160 17.60 -1.01 -3.03
N TYR A 161 17.42 -1.10 -1.71
CA TYR A 161 17.70 0.01 -0.81
C TYR A 161 19.17 0.05 -0.36
N ARG A 162 19.88 1.11 -0.70
CA ARG A 162 21.27 1.39 -0.31
C ARG A 162 21.33 2.84 0.18
N PRO A 163 21.08 3.11 1.48
CA PRO A 163 21.01 4.46 1.99
C PRO A 163 22.33 5.21 1.74
N PRO A 164 22.29 6.52 1.45
CA PRO A 164 23.49 7.34 1.41
C PRO A 164 24.26 7.23 2.72
N ALA A 165 25.58 7.29 2.67
CA ALA A 165 26.39 7.35 3.89
C ALA A 165 25.92 8.56 4.72
N VAL A 166 25.67 8.34 6.02
CA VAL A 166 25.41 9.45 6.95
C VAL A 166 26.72 10.23 7.05
N THR A 167 26.82 11.35 6.34
CA THR A 167 27.88 12.32 6.60
C THR A 167 27.53 12.95 7.95
N GLY A 168 28.26 12.57 8.99
CA GLY A 168 28.15 13.23 10.28
C GLY A 168 28.63 14.67 10.13
N GLU A 169 27.70 15.61 10.27
CA GLU A 169 28.00 16.99 10.67
C GLU A 169 27.67 17.15 12.15
#